data_AF-A0A8B0LUD2-F1
#
_entry.id   AF-A0A8B0LUD2-F1
#
_cell.length_a   1.000
_cell.length_b   1.000
_cell.length_c   1.000
_cell.angle_alpha   90.00
_cell.angle_beta   90.00
_cell.angle_gamma   90.00
#
_symmetry.space_group_name_H-M   'P 1'
#
loop_
_entity.id
_entity.type
_entity.pdbx_description
1 polymer ?
#
loop_
_entity_poly.entity_id
_entity_poly.type
_entity_poly.pdbx_seq_one_letter_code
_entity_poly.pdbx_strand_id
1 'polypeptide(L)'
;NTAHELGHKKSKLERNLATSVLAMSAYGHFAIDHNRGHHRWVATPKDCASSRMGENLYSFAVRELPGAFRRAWFLETGRLERHGKSAWSWDNEIVRAGVITIVVSAALIAAFGVVMVPYLVLTYFIGAFHLTMANYIEHYGLLRQKRPNGQYERCKPHHSWNSNHIVSNWATYHLQRHSDHHA
;
A
#
# COMPACT_ATOMS: atom_id res chain seq x y z
N ASN A 1 8.13 -6.12 -1.33
CA ASN A 1 9.40 -5.49 -0.93
C ASN A 1 10.06 -4.77 -2.10
N THR A 2 10.63 -5.46 -3.10
CA THR A 2 11.28 -4.79 -4.25
C THR A 2 10.37 -3.80 -5.00
N ALA A 3 9.11 -4.17 -5.24
CA ALA A 3 8.15 -3.26 -5.88
C ALA A 3 7.79 -2.05 -5.01
N HIS A 4 7.81 -2.19 -3.69
CA HIS A 4 7.58 -1.07 -2.77
C HIS A 4 8.75 -0.09 -2.85
N GLU A 5 10.00 -0.58 -2.83
CA GLU A 5 11.20 0.26 -3.00
C GLU A 5 11.26 0.98 -4.35
N LEU A 6 10.92 0.27 -5.44
CA LEU A 6 10.82 0.86 -6.78
C LEU A 6 9.72 1.92 -6.86
N GLY A 7 8.64 1.76 -6.10
CA GLY A 7 7.52 2.70 -6.05
C GLY A 7 7.90 4.07 -5.50
N HIS A 8 8.93 4.16 -4.65
CA HIS A 8 9.46 5.43 -4.11
C HIS A 8 10.39 6.17 -5.06
N LYS A 9 10.84 5.51 -6.14
CA LYS A 9 11.76 6.14 -7.08
C LYS A 9 11.04 7.19 -7.95
N LYS A 10 11.80 8.17 -8.42
CA LYS A 10 11.27 9.30 -9.23
C LYS A 10 11.06 8.92 -10.70
N SER A 11 11.77 7.91 -11.21
CA SER A 11 11.67 7.52 -12.62
C SER A 11 10.28 6.96 -12.94
N LYS A 12 9.74 7.37 -14.09
CA LYS A 12 8.51 6.77 -14.64
C LYS A 12 8.68 5.28 -14.91
N LEU A 13 9.87 4.84 -15.33
CA LEU A 13 10.14 3.43 -15.60
C LEU A 13 10.06 2.61 -14.30
N GLU A 14 10.76 3.03 -13.26
CA GLU A 14 10.80 2.34 -11.97
C GLU A 14 9.40 2.27 -11.34
N ARG A 15 8.65 3.37 -11.38
CA ARG A 15 7.26 3.40 -10.90
C ARG A 15 6.34 2.49 -11.72
N ASN A 16 6.49 2.44 -13.04
CA ASN A 16 5.70 1.53 -13.86
C ASN A 16 6.06 0.07 -13.57
N LEU A 17 7.34 -0.26 -13.38
CA LEU A 17 7.77 -1.59 -12.97
C LEU A 17 7.22 -1.97 -11.59
N ALA A 18 7.25 -1.05 -10.63
CA ALA A 18 6.62 -1.24 -9.32
C ALA A 18 5.12 -1.56 -9.46
N THR A 19 4.39 -0.75 -10.23
CA THR A 19 2.96 -0.96 -10.48
C THR A 19 2.69 -2.30 -11.17
N SER A 20 3.50 -2.70 -12.16
CA SER A 20 3.36 -4.00 -12.83
C SER A 20 3.57 -5.17 -11.88
N VAL A 21 4.61 -5.11 -11.03
CA VAL A 21 4.87 -6.17 -10.06
C VAL A 21 3.76 -6.26 -9.00
N LEU A 22 3.31 -5.12 -8.48
CA LEU A 22 2.17 -5.08 -7.55
C LEU A 22 0.85 -5.53 -8.19
N ALA A 23 0.67 -5.27 -9.49
CA ALA A 23 -0.49 -5.74 -10.23
C ALA A 23 -0.53 -7.27 -10.36
N MET A 24 0.62 -7.93 -10.48
CA MET A 24 0.66 -9.40 -10.50
C MET A 24 0.14 -10.04 -9.21
N SER A 25 0.18 -9.33 -8.08
CA SER A 25 -0.37 -9.77 -6.79
C SER A 25 -1.72 -9.12 -6.45
N ALA A 26 -2.44 -8.55 -7.43
CA ALA A 26 -3.71 -7.83 -7.26
C ALA A 26 -3.66 -6.66 -6.26
N TYR A 27 -2.49 -6.07 -6.04
CA TYR A 27 -2.26 -5.00 -5.05
C TYR A 27 -1.70 -3.71 -5.68
N GLY A 28 -1.99 -3.48 -6.96
CA GLY A 28 -1.44 -2.36 -7.74
C GLY A 28 -1.83 -0.95 -7.26
N HIS A 29 -2.89 -0.83 -6.46
CA HIS A 29 -3.32 0.44 -5.85
C HIS A 29 -2.40 0.89 -4.71
N PHE A 30 -1.62 -0.04 -4.13
CA PHE A 30 -0.79 0.21 -2.95
C PHE A 30 0.20 1.35 -3.15
N ALA A 31 0.90 1.42 -4.29
CA ALA A 31 1.88 2.49 -4.52
C ALA A 31 1.26 3.89 -4.46
N ILE A 32 -0.01 4.02 -4.85
CA ILE A 32 -0.74 5.29 -4.77
C ILE A 32 -1.09 5.59 -3.32
N ASP A 33 -1.73 4.63 -2.65
CA ASP A 33 -2.18 4.80 -1.29
C ASP A 33 -1.02 5.08 -0.34
N HIS A 34 0.01 4.27 -0.44
CA HIS A 34 1.20 4.33 0.39
C HIS A 34 1.87 5.69 0.24
N ASN A 35 2.25 6.05 -0.98
CA ASN A 35 3.10 7.22 -1.25
C ASN A 35 2.35 8.54 -1.09
N ARG A 36 1.06 8.61 -1.48
CA ARG A 36 0.29 9.86 -1.48
C ARG A 36 -0.70 9.97 -0.31
N GLY A 37 -1.01 8.86 0.34
CA GLY A 37 -1.97 8.76 1.44
C GLY A 37 -1.30 8.48 2.77
N HIS A 38 -0.83 7.24 2.95
CA HIS A 38 -0.28 6.74 4.21
C HIS A 38 0.89 7.59 4.70
N HIS A 39 1.94 7.81 3.89
CA HIS A 39 3.07 8.69 4.25
C HIS A 39 2.66 10.08 4.74
N ARG A 40 1.59 10.65 4.17
CA ARG A 40 1.08 11.96 4.56
C ARG A 40 0.38 11.93 5.92
N TRP A 41 -0.43 10.90 6.14
CA TRP A 41 -1.37 10.81 7.27
C TRP A 41 -0.98 9.79 8.33
N VAL A 42 0.16 9.12 8.19
CA VAL A 42 0.69 8.11 9.11
C VAL A 42 0.63 8.62 10.54
N ALA A 43 0.26 7.74 11.46
CA ALA A 43 -0.03 8.02 12.87
C ALA A 43 -1.06 9.14 13.07
N THR A 44 -2.08 9.26 12.20
CA THR A 44 -3.22 10.15 12.43
C THR A 44 -4.54 9.40 12.23
N PRO A 45 -5.67 9.86 12.79
CA PRO A 45 -6.98 9.23 12.60
C PRO A 45 -7.46 9.22 11.13
N LYS A 46 -6.82 9.99 10.24
CA LYS A 46 -7.14 10.03 8.81
C LYS A 46 -6.49 8.89 8.03
N ASP A 47 -5.50 8.23 8.60
CA ASP A 47 -4.83 7.10 7.97
C ASP A 47 -5.48 5.77 8.34
N CYS A 48 -5.85 5.01 7.32
CA CYS A 48 -6.40 3.67 7.52
C CYS A 48 -5.30 2.65 7.81
N ALA A 49 -4.06 2.90 7.41
CA ALA A 49 -2.92 2.01 7.59
C ALA A 49 -2.15 2.23 8.91
N SER A 50 -2.66 3.11 9.79
CA SER A 50 -2.19 3.23 11.17
C SER A 50 -3.11 2.45 12.09
N SER A 51 -2.56 1.47 12.79
CA SER A 51 -3.28 0.64 13.77
C SER A 51 -3.47 1.39 15.08
N ARG A 52 -4.68 1.29 15.65
CA ARG A 52 -5.05 2.04 16.86
C ARG A 52 -4.64 1.28 18.12
N MET A 53 -4.43 2.01 19.21
CA MET A 53 -4.19 1.39 20.51
C MET A 53 -5.38 0.51 20.90
N GLY A 54 -5.13 -0.78 21.17
CA GLY A 54 -6.15 -1.76 21.53
C GLY A 54 -6.92 -2.37 20.35
N GLU A 55 -6.62 -1.99 19.10
CA GLU A 55 -7.22 -2.62 17.92
C GLU A 55 -6.54 -3.95 17.63
N ASN A 56 -7.29 -5.04 17.46
CA ASN A 56 -6.69 -6.31 17.05
C ASN A 56 -6.41 -6.35 15.54
N LEU A 57 -5.48 -7.22 15.13
CA LEU A 57 -5.04 -7.36 13.74
C LEU A 57 -6.19 -7.56 12.74
N TYR A 58 -7.19 -8.37 13.08
CA TYR A 58 -8.28 -8.67 12.16
C TYR A 58 -9.23 -7.49 11.96
N SER A 59 -9.55 -6.78 13.04
CA SER A 59 -10.36 -5.55 12.98
C SER A 59 -9.62 -4.45 12.21
N PHE A 60 -8.30 -4.36 12.42
CA PHE A 60 -7.44 -3.50 11.64
C PHE A 60 -7.47 -3.88 10.15
N ALA A 61 -7.29 -5.15 9.80
CA ALA A 61 -7.26 -5.61 8.41
C ALA A 61 -8.57 -5.34 7.66
N VAL A 62 -9.72 -5.55 8.31
CA VAL A 62 -11.05 -5.25 7.74
C VAL A 62 -11.21 -3.75 7.47
N ARG A 63 -10.56 -2.88 8.26
CA ARG A 63 -10.56 -1.43 8.08
C ARG A 63 -9.53 -0.97 7.04
N GLU A 64 -8.34 -1.55 7.07
CA GLU A 64 -7.17 -1.11 6.32
C GLU A 64 -7.25 -1.52 4.86
N LEU A 65 -7.53 -2.80 4.55
CA LEU A 65 -7.53 -3.31 3.19
C LEU A 65 -8.52 -2.58 2.25
N PRO A 66 -9.83 -2.48 2.56
CA PRO A 66 -10.75 -1.71 1.73
C PRO A 66 -10.50 -0.20 1.85
N GLY A 67 -9.99 0.28 2.99
CA GLY A 67 -9.65 1.68 3.23
C GLY A 67 -8.54 2.17 2.31
N ALA A 68 -7.49 1.37 2.15
CA ALA A 68 -6.33 1.65 1.31
C ALA A 68 -6.73 1.71 -0.16
N PHE A 69 -7.55 0.77 -0.63
CA PHE A 69 -8.09 0.83 -1.99
C PHE A 69 -8.95 2.08 -2.24
N ARG A 70 -9.90 2.37 -1.34
CA ARG A 70 -10.78 3.55 -1.46
C ARG A 70 -9.98 4.85 -1.46
N ARG A 71 -8.99 4.97 -0.58
CA ARG A 71 -8.12 6.15 -0.52
C ARG A 71 -7.23 6.26 -1.76
N ALA A 72 -6.64 5.17 -2.24
CA ALA A 72 -5.92 5.16 -3.52
C ALA A 72 -6.79 5.67 -4.67
N TRP A 73 -8.00 5.12 -4.80
CA TRP A 73 -8.94 5.52 -5.84
C TRP A 73 -9.27 7.01 -5.78
N PHE A 74 -9.61 7.51 -4.59
CA PHE A 74 -9.88 8.94 -4.38
C PHE A 74 -8.68 9.83 -4.74
N LEU A 75 -7.46 9.45 -4.32
CA LEU A 75 -6.25 10.21 -4.60
C LEU A 75 -5.90 10.22 -6.09
N GLU A 76 -6.16 9.12 -6.78
CA GLU A 76 -5.87 8.98 -8.20
C GLU A 76 -6.89 9.68 -9.09
N THR A 77 -8.17 9.53 -8.79
CA THR A 77 -9.24 10.26 -9.47
C THR A 77 -9.06 11.76 -9.31
N GLY A 78 -8.78 12.26 -8.11
CA GLY A 78 -8.48 13.69 -7.91
C GLY A 78 -7.24 14.16 -8.68
N ARG A 79 -6.23 13.31 -8.91
CA ARG A 79 -5.09 13.63 -9.79
C ARG A 79 -5.54 13.79 -11.24
N LEU A 80 -6.38 12.90 -11.73
CA LEU A 80 -6.87 12.89 -13.11
C LEU A 80 -7.82 14.05 -13.40
N GLU A 81 -8.71 14.37 -12.45
CA GLU A 81 -9.62 15.52 -12.54
C GLU A 81 -8.85 16.83 -12.69
N ARG A 82 -7.76 17.03 -11.94
CA ARG A 82 -6.87 18.20 -12.11
C ARG A 82 -6.21 18.29 -13.49
N HIS A 83 -6.21 17.21 -14.27
CA HIS A 83 -5.72 17.15 -15.65
C HIS A 83 -6.86 17.05 -16.67
N GLY A 84 -8.12 17.24 -16.27
CA GLY A 84 -9.28 17.12 -17.15
C GLY A 84 -9.52 15.70 -17.70
N LYS A 85 -9.06 14.66 -16.99
CA LYS A 85 -9.15 13.27 -17.43
C LYS A 85 -10.19 12.49 -16.62
N SER A 86 -10.85 11.54 -17.28
CA SER A 86 -11.78 10.61 -16.63
C SER A 86 -11.06 9.68 -15.65
N ALA A 87 -11.74 9.32 -14.55
CA ALA A 87 -11.34 8.28 -13.62
C ALA A 87 -11.06 6.93 -14.29
N TRP A 88 -11.71 6.63 -15.42
CA TRP A 88 -11.56 5.37 -16.15
C TRP A 88 -10.58 5.44 -17.32
N SER A 89 -9.84 6.54 -17.45
CA SER A 89 -8.81 6.68 -18.50
C SER A 89 -7.62 5.73 -18.28
N TRP A 90 -6.89 5.43 -19.36
CA TRP A 90 -5.63 4.68 -19.31
C TRP A 90 -4.51 5.37 -18.51
N ASP A 91 -4.68 6.67 -18.24
CA ASP A 91 -3.82 7.42 -17.34
C ASP A 91 -4.03 7.07 -15.87
N ASN A 92 -5.12 6.39 -15.50
CA ASN A 92 -5.32 5.88 -14.16
C ASN A 92 -4.42 4.67 -13.90
N GLU A 93 -3.47 4.84 -12.97
CA GLU A 93 -2.51 3.79 -12.60
C GLU A 93 -3.21 2.55 -12.00
N ILE A 94 -4.35 2.70 -11.31
CA ILE A 94 -5.15 1.59 -10.75
C ILE A 94 -5.84 0.82 -11.86
N VAL A 95 -6.40 1.51 -12.86
CA VAL A 95 -7.07 0.86 -14.00
C VAL A 95 -6.05 0.03 -14.79
N ARG A 96 -4.89 0.61 -15.10
CA ARG A 96 -3.81 -0.12 -15.79
C ARG A 96 -3.34 -1.33 -14.99
N ALA A 97 -3.17 -1.19 -13.67
CA ALA A 97 -2.82 -2.30 -12.81
C ALA A 97 -3.91 -3.39 -12.80
N GLY A 98 -5.19 -3.02 -12.71
CA GLY A 98 -6.30 -3.96 -12.75
C GLY A 98 -6.35 -4.76 -14.05
N VAL A 99 -6.07 -4.12 -15.20
CA VAL A 99 -5.96 -4.82 -16.48
C VAL A 99 -4.83 -5.85 -16.45
N ILE A 100 -3.65 -5.49 -15.94
CA ILE A 100 -2.53 -6.44 -15.80
C ILE A 100 -2.93 -7.62 -14.91
N THR A 101 -3.56 -7.37 -13.76
CA THR A 101 -4.05 -8.42 -12.86
C THR A 101 -5.01 -9.37 -13.59
N ILE A 102 -5.99 -8.83 -14.32
CA ILE A 102 -6.98 -9.63 -15.06
C ILE A 102 -6.30 -10.46 -16.15
N VAL A 103 -5.41 -9.87 -16.95
CA VAL A 103 -4.71 -10.56 -18.04
C VAL A 103 -3.85 -11.70 -17.51
N VAL A 104 -3.06 -11.45 -16.45
CA VAL A 104 -2.21 -12.48 -15.84
C VAL A 104 -3.06 -13.58 -15.21
N SER A 105 -4.13 -13.22 -14.48
CA SER A 105 -5.04 -14.21 -13.87
C SER A 105 -5.70 -15.09 -14.94
N ALA A 106 -6.22 -14.46 -16.00
CA ALA A 106 -6.88 -15.16 -17.10
C ALA A 106 -5.90 -16.08 -17.84
N ALA A 107 -4.66 -15.63 -18.08
CA ALA A 107 -3.63 -16.44 -18.71
C ALA A 107 -3.28 -17.68 -17.86
N LEU A 108 -3.13 -17.52 -16.54
CA LEU A 108 -2.86 -18.63 -15.62
C LEU A 108 -4.04 -19.61 -15.53
N ILE A 109 -5.27 -19.10 -15.48
CA ILE A 109 -6.48 -19.95 -15.49
C ILE A 109 -6.62 -20.68 -16.83
N ALA A 110 -6.31 -20.02 -17.96
CA ALA A 110 -6.36 -20.66 -19.27
C ALA A 110 -5.30 -21.76 -19.41
N ALA A 111 -4.09 -21.54 -18.88
CA ALA A 111 -2.99 -22.49 -18.97
C ALA A 111 -3.13 -23.69 -18.02
N PHE A 112 -3.64 -23.48 -16.81
CA PHE A 112 -3.66 -24.49 -15.75
C PHE A 112 -5.07 -24.92 -15.32
N GLY A 113 -6.11 -24.32 -15.90
CA GLY A 113 -7.50 -24.59 -15.60
C GLY A 113 -8.05 -23.85 -14.39
N VAL A 114 -9.35 -24.09 -14.11
CA VAL A 114 -10.08 -23.44 -13.01
C VAL A 114 -9.50 -23.75 -11.62
N VAL A 115 -8.72 -24.83 -11.50
CA VAL A 115 -7.99 -25.18 -10.27
C VAL A 115 -7.07 -24.05 -9.81
N MET A 116 -6.63 -23.16 -10.71
CA MET A 116 -5.78 -22.02 -10.41
C MET A 116 -6.50 -20.92 -9.60
N VAL A 117 -7.84 -20.84 -9.67
CA VAL A 117 -8.64 -19.80 -8.98
C VAL A 117 -8.38 -19.76 -7.47
N PRO A 118 -8.50 -20.85 -6.69
CA PRO A 118 -8.20 -20.82 -5.26
C PRO A 118 -6.75 -20.44 -4.95
N TYR A 119 -5.78 -20.85 -5.77
CA TYR A 119 -4.38 -20.47 -5.58
C TYR A 119 -4.18 -18.96 -5.77
N LEU A 120 -4.76 -18.37 -6.83
CA LEU A 120 -4.68 -16.93 -7.07
C LEU A 120 -5.32 -16.14 -5.94
N VAL A 121 -6.53 -16.52 -5.51
CA VAL A 121 -7.21 -15.87 -4.38
C VAL A 121 -6.36 -15.93 -3.11
N LEU A 122 -5.80 -17.10 -2.80
CA LEU A 122 -4.95 -17.28 -1.64
C LEU A 122 -3.66 -16.46 -1.74
N THR A 123 -2.99 -16.47 -2.88
CA THR A 123 -1.76 -15.69 -3.11
C THR A 123 -2.01 -14.19 -2.97
N TYR A 124 -3.10 -13.67 -3.56
CA TYR A 124 -3.46 -12.26 -3.47
C TYR A 124 -3.78 -11.85 -2.04
N PHE A 125 -4.55 -12.69 -1.33
CA PHE A 125 -4.88 -12.46 0.07
C PHE A 125 -3.63 -12.49 0.95
N ILE A 126 -2.78 -13.52 0.84
CA ILE A 126 -1.55 -13.63 1.65
C ILE A 126 -0.64 -12.42 1.39
N GLY A 127 -0.46 -12.02 0.14
CA GLY A 127 0.36 -10.86 -0.22
C GLY A 127 -0.15 -9.57 0.42
N ALA A 128 -1.44 -9.28 0.26
CA ALA A 128 -2.07 -8.11 0.85
C ALA A 128 -2.01 -8.15 2.39
N PHE A 129 -2.36 -9.29 2.99
CA PHE A 129 -2.39 -9.47 4.44
C PHE A 129 -1.00 -9.35 5.07
N HIS A 130 0.06 -9.77 4.38
CA HIS A 130 1.43 -9.60 4.86
C HIS A 130 1.80 -8.11 4.98
N LEU A 131 1.41 -7.28 4.01
CA LEU A 131 1.62 -5.83 4.09
C LEU A 131 0.76 -5.21 5.20
N THR A 132 -0.48 -5.67 5.36
CA THR A 132 -1.35 -5.27 6.48
C THR A 132 -0.71 -5.62 7.82
N MET A 133 -0.09 -6.78 7.97
CA MET A 133 0.63 -7.16 9.19
C MET A 133 1.83 -6.23 9.47
N ALA A 134 2.59 -5.88 8.43
CA ALA A 134 3.68 -4.91 8.56
C ALA A 134 3.15 -3.55 9.06
N ASN A 135 2.15 -2.98 8.37
CA ASN A 135 1.49 -1.75 8.77
C ASN A 135 0.95 -1.82 10.21
N TYR A 136 0.35 -2.94 10.59
CA TYR A 136 -0.21 -3.16 11.92
C TYR A 136 0.87 -3.06 13.00
N ILE A 137 2.00 -3.75 12.80
CA ILE A 137 3.11 -3.78 13.78
C ILE A 137 3.82 -2.43 13.80
N GLU A 138 4.14 -1.88 12.63
CA GLU A 138 4.96 -0.67 12.48
C GLU A 138 4.26 0.58 13.02
N HIS A 139 2.92 0.59 13.10
CA HIS A 139 2.17 1.77 13.57
C HIS A 139 1.34 1.54 14.82
N TYR A 140 1.49 0.39 15.50
CA TYR A 140 0.62 0.01 16.61
C TYR A 140 0.58 1.05 17.73
N GLY A 141 -0.60 1.65 17.90
CA GLY A 141 -0.86 2.58 19.01
C GLY A 141 -0.18 3.93 18.89
N LEU A 142 0.44 4.25 17.74
CA LEU A 142 1.13 5.52 17.51
C LEU A 142 0.16 6.60 17.02
N LEU A 143 0.25 7.78 17.63
CA LEU A 143 -0.61 8.93 17.29
C LEU A 143 0.18 10.24 17.37
N ARG A 144 0.23 10.96 16.24
CA ARG A 144 0.77 12.31 16.13
C ARG A 144 -0.10 13.29 16.90
N GLN A 145 0.55 14.26 17.53
CA GLN A 145 -0.16 15.31 18.24
C GLN A 145 -0.86 16.27 17.26
N LYS A 146 -2.12 16.61 17.57
CA LYS A 146 -2.87 17.65 16.86
C LYS A 146 -2.53 19.00 17.47
N ARG A 147 -2.07 19.92 16.64
CA ARG A 147 -1.70 21.29 17.03
C ARG A 147 -2.96 22.17 17.21
N PRO A 148 -2.85 23.31 17.92
CA PRO A 148 -3.97 24.24 18.09
C PRO A 148 -4.59 24.74 16.79
N ASN A 149 -3.81 24.82 15.71
CA ASN A 149 -4.28 25.20 14.37
C ASN A 149 -5.06 24.10 13.63
N GLY A 150 -5.33 22.96 14.30
CA GLY A 150 -6.08 21.84 13.75
C GLY A 150 -5.28 20.85 12.89
N GLN A 151 -4.00 21.13 12.60
CA GLN A 151 -3.13 20.26 11.82
C GLN A 151 -2.34 19.30 12.73
N TYR A 152 -1.98 18.13 12.21
CA TYR A 152 -1.08 17.20 12.91
C TYR A 152 0.38 17.66 12.78
N GLU A 153 1.20 17.41 13.81
CA GLU A 153 2.64 17.64 13.72
C GLU A 153 3.28 16.85 12.58
N ARG A 154 4.46 17.26 12.06
CA ARG A 154 5.14 16.49 11.00
C ARG A 154 5.46 15.07 11.46
N CYS A 155 5.47 14.09 10.54
CA CYS A 155 5.99 12.76 10.81
C CYS A 155 7.44 12.84 11.33
N LYS A 156 7.79 11.96 12.26
CA LYS A 156 9.06 11.90 12.99
C LYS A 156 9.36 10.43 13.26
N PRO A 157 10.63 10.06 13.55
CA PRO A 157 10.99 8.65 13.73
C PRO A 157 10.13 7.88 14.75
N HIS A 158 9.70 8.50 15.85
CA HIS A 158 8.85 7.85 16.86
C HIS A 158 7.39 7.65 16.44
N HIS A 159 6.99 8.08 15.24
CA HIS A 159 5.69 7.76 14.65
C HIS A 159 5.69 6.44 13.88
N SER A 160 6.78 5.67 14.02
CA SER A 160 6.90 4.30 13.57
C SER A 160 7.71 3.47 14.57
N TRP A 161 7.36 2.20 14.70
CA TRP A 161 8.21 1.18 15.30
C TRP A 161 9.24 0.70 14.27
N ASN A 162 10.42 0.29 14.74
CA ASN A 162 11.47 -0.28 13.90
C ASN A 162 11.94 -1.63 14.44
N SER A 163 12.46 -2.47 13.55
CA SER A 163 13.21 -3.67 13.89
C SER A 163 14.58 -3.65 13.18
N ASN A 164 15.65 -3.72 13.98
CA ASN A 164 17.03 -3.60 13.48
C ASN A 164 17.70 -4.95 13.20
N HIS A 165 16.94 -6.04 13.12
CA HIS A 165 17.50 -7.38 12.90
C HIS A 165 18.00 -7.57 11.46
N ILE A 166 19.24 -8.04 11.31
CA ILE A 166 19.96 -8.12 10.02
C ILE A 166 19.22 -9.00 9.01
N VAL A 167 18.75 -10.18 9.42
CA VAL A 167 18.08 -11.13 8.52
C VAL A 167 16.76 -10.56 7.99
N SER A 168 15.94 -10.01 8.89
CA SER A 168 14.66 -9.38 8.52
C SER A 168 14.87 -8.16 7.63
N ASN A 169 15.90 -7.35 7.90
CA ASN A 169 16.26 -6.21 7.07
C ASN A 169 16.67 -6.64 5.65
N TRP A 170 17.49 -7.68 5.51
CA TRP A 170 17.83 -8.19 4.19
C TRP A 170 16.62 -8.76 3.45
N ALA A 171 15.81 -9.59 4.09
CA ALA A 171 14.65 -10.24 3.48
C ALA A 171 13.55 -9.25 3.07
N THR A 172 13.41 -8.14 3.81
CA THR A 172 12.37 -7.14 3.58
C THR A 172 12.86 -5.87 2.88
N TYR A 173 14.13 -5.84 2.43
CA TYR A 173 14.75 -4.65 1.85
C TYR A 173 14.72 -3.42 2.79
N HIS A 174 15.00 -3.65 4.07
CA HIS A 174 15.03 -2.65 5.14
C HIS A 174 13.68 -2.02 5.48
N LEU A 175 12.57 -2.62 5.04
CA LEU A 175 11.21 -2.17 5.41
C LEU A 175 11.06 -2.00 6.93
N GLN A 176 11.75 -2.84 7.70
CA GLN A 176 11.73 -2.80 9.17
C GLN A 176 12.37 -1.53 9.78
N ARG A 177 13.12 -0.72 9.02
CA ARG A 177 13.58 0.62 9.43
C ARG A 177 12.55 1.68 8.99
N HIS A 178 11.31 1.43 9.33
CA HIS A 178 10.15 2.16 8.84
C HIS A 178 10.12 3.64 9.25
N SER A 179 10.77 4.01 10.36
CA SER A 179 10.98 5.42 10.72
C SER A 179 11.78 6.19 9.67
N ASP A 180 12.83 5.60 9.10
CA ASP A 180 13.67 6.24 8.08
C ASP A 180 12.93 6.32 6.75
N HIS A 181 12.08 5.32 6.50
CA HIS A 181 11.22 5.24 5.33
C HIS A 181 10.17 6.36 5.29
N HIS A 182 9.64 6.79 6.45
CA HIS A 182 8.64 7.86 6.58
C HIS A 182 9.20 9.30 6.73
N ALA A 183 10.52 9.47 6.74
CA ALA A 183 11.19 10.74 7.08
C ALA A 183 11.25 11.79 5.95
#